data_AF-A0A924QCT4-F1
#
_entry.id   AF-A0A924QCT4-F1
#
_cell.length_a   1.000
_cell.length_b   1.000
_cell.length_c   1.000
_cell.angle_alpha   90.00
_cell.angle_beta   90.00
_cell.angle_gamma   90.00
#
_symmetry.space_group_name_H-M   'P 1'
#
loop_
_entity.id
_entity.type
_entity.pdbx_description
1 polymer ?
#
loop_
_entity_poly.entity_id
_entity_poly.type
_entity_poly.pdbx_seq_one_letter_code
_entity_poly.pdbx_strand_id
1 'polypeptide(L)'
;GAPVVSFNPAITLSVALSDASEAGVSGNTAVTALTDLLMGSISGIAFNQGSNFHYGRLKLQGAFGDVRRGVQANVELQKFSSRGWVRLSEDNTCTSLPVSAVAFGFGAGAFAADVCATPASAPVVMRMGRGTLALPKTAGNVQGATTVFLNLGAGLEGSACLAGAPVSPLSAALPHLLGARGIGTSQDQNPAARLTWGRQHRDYLTLRELY
;
A
#
# COMPACT_ATOMS: atom_id res chain seq x y z
N GLY A 1 -5.29 6.87 13.74
CA GLY A 1 -5.64 8.30 13.75
C GLY A 1 -6.77 8.56 12.77
N ALA A 2 -7.51 9.65 12.92
CA ALA A 2 -8.54 10.04 11.95
C ALA A 2 -7.88 10.53 10.64
N PRO A 3 -8.49 10.28 9.46
CA PRO A 3 -7.96 10.78 8.19
C PRO A 3 -7.90 12.31 8.15
N VAL A 4 -6.80 12.85 7.62
CA VAL A 4 -6.55 14.29 7.51
C VAL A 4 -6.51 14.68 6.03
N VAL A 5 -7.10 15.83 5.68
CA VAL A 5 -7.03 16.34 4.30
C VAL A 5 -5.59 16.71 3.92
N SER A 6 -5.29 16.65 2.64
CA SER A 6 -3.96 16.95 2.11
C SER A 6 -3.52 18.38 2.45
N PHE A 7 -2.25 18.58 2.83
CA PHE A 7 -1.74 19.87 3.30
C PHE A 7 -0.26 20.05 2.95
N ASN A 8 0.22 21.30 2.94
CA ASN A 8 1.65 21.58 2.79
C ASN A 8 2.24 21.81 4.19
N PRO A 9 3.18 20.98 4.66
CA PRO A 9 3.77 21.18 5.97
C PRO A 9 4.71 22.39 5.96
N ALA A 10 4.65 23.18 7.03
CA ALA A 10 5.72 24.11 7.37
C ALA A 10 6.71 23.34 8.26
N ILE A 11 7.90 23.04 7.73
CA ILE A 11 8.97 22.38 8.49
C ILE A 11 10.03 23.44 8.78
N THR A 12 10.25 23.71 10.07
CA THR A 12 11.29 24.63 10.54
C THR A 12 12.33 23.83 11.31
N LEU A 13 13.60 23.97 10.91
CA LEU A 13 14.74 23.45 11.67
C LEU A 13 15.39 24.60 12.42
N SER A 14 15.36 24.55 13.75
CA SER A 14 16.09 25.48 14.61
C SER A 14 17.36 24.80 15.13
N VAL A 15 18.52 25.44 14.95
CA VAL A 15 19.79 24.97 15.51
C VAL A 15 20.23 25.95 16.60
N ALA A 16 20.54 25.42 17.79
CA ALA A 16 21.16 26.17 18.86
C ALA A 16 22.63 25.77 18.96
N LEU A 17 23.52 26.76 18.97
CA LEU A 17 24.96 26.57 19.16
C LEU A 17 25.42 27.29 20.42
N SER A 18 26.21 26.60 21.23
CA SER A 18 26.89 27.16 22.38
C SER A 18 28.32 26.63 22.44
N ASP A 19 29.28 27.54 22.50
CA ASP A 19 30.68 27.24 22.80
C ASP A 19 31.15 28.20 23.91
N ALA A 20 31.18 27.66 25.12
CA ALA A 20 31.63 28.36 26.32
C ALA A 20 33.10 28.07 26.66
N SER A 21 33.81 27.25 25.86
CA SER A 21 35.16 26.80 26.18
C SER A 21 36.19 27.95 26.18
N GLU A 22 35.91 29.02 25.44
CA GLU A 22 36.77 30.20 25.32
C GLU A 22 36.48 31.31 26.34
N ALA A 23 35.50 31.12 27.24
CA ALA A 23 35.06 32.16 28.18
C ALA A 23 36.14 32.62 29.18
N GLY A 24 37.20 31.83 29.37
CA GLY A 24 38.32 32.13 30.26
C GLY A 24 39.53 32.79 29.60
N VAL A 25 39.54 32.96 28.27
CA VAL A 25 40.70 33.47 27.53
C VAL A 25 40.47 34.93 27.14
N SER A 26 41.25 35.84 27.73
CA SER A 26 41.15 37.28 27.46
C SER A 26 41.41 37.59 25.98
N GLY A 27 40.42 38.17 25.31
CA GLY A 27 40.48 38.51 23.88
C GLY A 27 39.65 37.58 22.98
N ASN A 28 39.22 36.42 23.48
CA ASN A 28 38.33 35.52 22.74
C ASN A 28 36.86 35.77 23.09
N THR A 29 35.98 35.64 22.10
CA THR A 29 34.53 35.81 22.30
C THR A 29 33.90 34.43 22.48
N ALA A 30 33.34 34.16 23.67
CA ALA A 30 32.53 32.97 23.89
C ALA A 30 31.21 33.08 23.13
N VAL A 31 30.81 32.02 22.43
CA VAL A 31 29.51 31.95 21.76
C VAL A 31 28.52 31.36 22.74
N THR A 32 27.91 32.21 23.57
CA THR A 32 26.95 31.77 24.58
C THR A 32 25.53 31.87 24.01
N ALA A 33 24.97 30.72 23.64
CA ALA A 33 23.58 30.56 23.20
C ALA A 33 23.15 31.47 22.04
N LEU A 34 23.63 31.16 20.83
CA LEU A 34 22.93 31.58 19.62
C LEU A 34 21.62 30.79 19.55
N THR A 35 20.58 31.35 20.15
CA THR A 35 19.20 30.90 19.95
C THR A 35 18.74 31.47 18.61
N ASP A 36 18.14 30.62 17.78
CA ASP A 36 17.81 30.93 16.39
C ASP A 36 19.02 31.32 15.54
N LEU A 37 20.00 30.42 15.42
CA LEU A 37 20.82 30.43 14.22
C LEU A 37 19.91 30.09 13.03
N LEU A 38 19.26 31.12 12.48
CA LEU A 38 18.49 31.04 11.26
C LEU A 38 19.50 30.67 10.18
N MET A 39 19.64 29.38 9.89
CA MET A 39 20.28 28.91 8.68
C MET A 39 19.47 29.56 7.55
N GLY A 40 20.00 30.66 6.99
CA GLY A 40 19.27 31.57 6.10
C GLY A 40 18.46 30.78 5.08
N SER A 41 17.19 31.15 4.90
CA SER A 41 16.17 30.48 4.06
C SER A 41 16.68 29.19 3.42
N ILE A 42 16.66 28.09 4.17
CA ILE A 42 16.88 26.79 3.55
C ILE A 42 15.76 26.68 2.52
N SER A 43 16.09 26.71 1.23
CA SER A 43 15.13 26.40 0.18
C SER A 43 14.43 25.11 0.62
N GLY A 44 13.12 25.19 0.87
CA GLY A 44 12.39 24.12 1.57
C GLY A 44 12.72 22.74 0.99
N ILE A 45 12.71 21.70 1.83
CA ILE A 45 13.08 20.34 1.42
C ILE A 45 12.37 20.02 0.09
N ALA A 46 13.17 19.84 -0.97
CA ALA A 46 12.65 19.62 -2.31
C ALA A 46 12.12 18.18 -2.40
N PHE A 47 10.80 18.05 -2.45
CA PHE A 47 10.14 16.79 -2.73
C PHE A 47 9.99 16.63 -4.25
N ASN A 48 10.34 15.45 -4.76
CA ASN A 48 10.23 15.07 -6.17
C ASN A 48 8.82 15.26 -6.76
N GLN A 49 7.77 15.12 -5.93
CA GLN A 49 6.36 15.25 -6.35
C GLN A 49 5.67 16.51 -5.79
N GLY A 50 6.43 17.52 -5.36
CA GLY A 50 5.92 18.76 -4.76
C GLY A 50 5.68 18.67 -3.25
N SER A 51 5.33 19.79 -2.63
CA SER A 51 5.31 19.96 -1.17
C SER A 51 4.05 19.46 -0.47
N ASN A 52 3.15 18.75 -1.16
CA ASN A 52 1.87 18.34 -0.58
C ASN A 52 1.98 16.97 0.09
N PHE A 53 1.57 16.92 1.36
CA PHE A 53 1.52 15.71 2.16
C PHE A 53 0.10 15.16 2.15
N HIS A 54 -0.01 13.86 1.87
CA HIS A 54 -1.29 13.17 1.74
C HIS A 54 -1.47 12.17 2.88
N TYR A 55 -2.64 12.18 3.52
CA TYR A 55 -3.08 11.04 4.31
C TYR A 55 -3.57 9.96 3.34
N GLY A 56 -2.73 8.95 3.16
CA GLY A 56 -2.92 7.90 2.17
C GLY A 56 -3.54 6.62 2.74
N ARG A 57 -4.14 5.81 1.86
CA ARG A 57 -4.39 4.39 2.11
C ARG A 57 -4.29 3.61 0.82
N LEU A 58 -4.06 2.30 0.95
CA LEU A 58 -4.23 1.37 -0.15
C LEU A 58 -5.60 0.71 -0.09
N LYS A 59 -6.31 0.66 -1.22
CA LYS A 59 -7.59 -0.03 -1.36
C LYS A 59 -7.43 -1.20 -2.32
N LEU A 60 -7.72 -2.42 -1.85
CA LEU A 60 -7.88 -3.60 -2.69
C LEU A 60 -9.37 -3.78 -3.02
N GLN A 61 -9.69 -3.96 -4.29
CA GLN A 61 -11.06 -4.25 -4.73
C GLN A 61 -11.25 -5.75 -4.93
N GLY A 62 -12.43 -6.24 -4.55
CA GLY A 62 -12.83 -7.61 -4.88
C GLY A 62 -12.93 -7.77 -6.39
N ALA A 63 -12.60 -8.96 -6.88
CA ALA A 63 -12.67 -9.28 -8.29
C ALA A 63 -13.08 -10.73 -8.51
N PHE A 64 -13.57 -11.01 -9.69
CA PHE A 64 -13.95 -12.33 -10.15
C PHE A 64 -13.31 -12.58 -11.50
N GLY A 65 -13.13 -13.85 -11.86
CA GLY A 65 -12.47 -14.21 -13.10
C GLY A 65 -12.88 -15.59 -13.58
N ASP A 66 -12.62 -15.84 -14.85
CA ASP A 66 -12.78 -17.16 -15.46
C ASP A 66 -11.69 -18.11 -14.92
N VAL A 67 -12.08 -19.35 -14.58
CA VAL A 67 -11.13 -20.42 -14.23
C VAL A 67 -10.07 -20.65 -15.31
N ARG A 68 -10.27 -20.22 -16.56
CA ARG A 68 -9.29 -20.35 -17.65
C ARG A 68 -8.30 -19.20 -17.76
N ARG A 69 -8.63 -18.01 -17.26
CA ARG A 69 -7.81 -16.79 -17.40
C ARG A 69 -7.21 -16.29 -16.10
N GLY A 70 -7.77 -16.69 -14.95
CA GLY A 70 -7.37 -16.15 -13.65
C GLY A 70 -8.16 -14.90 -13.28
N VAL A 71 -7.69 -14.18 -12.26
CA VAL A 71 -8.37 -13.00 -11.68
C VAL A 71 -7.43 -11.80 -11.72
N GLN A 72 -7.98 -10.65 -12.08
CA GLN A 72 -7.29 -9.36 -11.99
C GLN A 72 -8.04 -8.46 -11.02
N ALA A 73 -7.39 -8.13 -9.90
CA ALA A 73 -7.95 -7.25 -8.89
C ALA A 73 -7.32 -5.86 -8.98
N ASN A 74 -8.16 -4.82 -8.89
CA ASN A 74 -7.69 -3.45 -8.87
C ASN A 74 -7.16 -3.09 -7.47
N VAL A 75 -5.96 -2.54 -7.45
CA VAL A 75 -5.38 -1.89 -6.27
C VAL A 75 -5.34 -0.40 -6.54
N GLU A 76 -5.87 0.39 -5.62
CA GLU A 76 -5.93 1.85 -5.76
C GLU A 76 -5.27 2.52 -4.56
N LEU A 77 -4.30 3.38 -4.85
CA LEU A 77 -3.72 4.29 -3.88
C LEU A 77 -4.65 5.51 -3.75
N GLN A 78 -5.14 5.75 -2.55
CA GLN A 78 -6.12 6.79 -2.27
C GLN A 78 -5.55 7.80 -1.28
N LYS A 79 -5.93 9.07 -1.45
CA LYS A 79 -5.74 10.14 -0.47
C LYS A 79 -7.07 10.58 0.13
N PHE A 80 -7.05 11.06 1.36
CA PHE A 80 -8.20 11.69 1.95
C PHE A 80 -8.34 13.15 1.49
N SER A 81 -9.54 13.51 1.04
CA SER A 81 -9.93 14.86 0.64
C SER A 81 -11.09 15.34 1.50
N SER A 82 -11.49 16.62 1.36
CA SER A 82 -12.66 17.17 2.04
C SER A 82 -13.97 16.44 1.69
N ARG A 83 -14.00 15.68 0.58
CA ARG A 83 -15.14 14.89 0.12
C ARG A 83 -14.97 13.39 0.38
N GLY A 84 -13.95 12.99 1.12
CA GLY A 84 -13.61 11.60 1.38
C GLY A 84 -12.46 11.08 0.52
N TRP A 85 -12.39 9.76 0.37
CA TRP A 85 -11.28 9.08 -0.29
C TRP A 85 -11.33 9.22 -1.81
N VAL A 86 -10.26 9.74 -2.39
CA VAL A 86 -10.09 9.92 -3.83
C VAL A 86 -8.76 9.31 -4.26
N ARG A 87 -8.58 9.02 -5.55
CA ARG A 87 -7.30 8.50 -6.04
C ARG A 87 -6.18 9.52 -5.85
N LEU A 88 -5.00 9.03 -5.46
CA LEU A 88 -3.74 9.78 -5.53
C LEU A 88 -3.10 9.56 -6.91
N SER A 89 -3.51 10.33 -7.91
CA SER A 89 -3.01 10.20 -9.29
C SER A 89 -1.58 10.71 -9.49
N GLU A 90 -1.06 11.45 -8.52
CA GLU A 90 0.29 11.99 -8.52
C GLU A 90 1.36 10.91 -8.28
N ASP A 91 1.00 9.75 -7.75
CA ASP A 91 1.92 8.61 -7.63
C ASP A 91 2.11 7.92 -9.00
N ASN A 92 3.34 7.97 -9.52
CA ASN A 92 3.72 7.31 -10.75
C ASN A 92 4.95 6.45 -10.50
N THR A 93 4.74 5.22 -10.01
CA THR A 93 5.74 4.18 -9.68
C THR A 93 6.51 4.32 -8.37
N CYS A 94 6.21 5.33 -7.54
CA CYS A 94 6.85 5.46 -6.22
C CYS A 94 6.35 4.42 -5.23
N THR A 95 5.10 3.98 -5.37
CA THR A 95 4.51 2.93 -4.52
C THR A 95 4.50 1.59 -5.26
N SER A 96 5.07 0.56 -4.64
CA SER A 96 5.01 -0.82 -5.15
C SER A 96 4.81 -1.83 -4.03
N LEU A 97 4.21 -2.97 -4.37
CA LEU A 97 3.95 -4.08 -3.46
C LEU A 97 4.66 -5.34 -3.98
N PRO A 98 5.57 -5.95 -3.20
CA PRO A 98 6.19 -7.21 -3.57
C PRO A 98 5.19 -8.36 -3.48
N VAL A 99 5.41 -9.42 -4.28
CA VAL A 99 4.57 -10.63 -4.25
C VAL A 99 4.54 -11.30 -2.88
N SER A 100 5.63 -11.19 -2.11
CA SER A 100 5.75 -11.74 -0.75
C SER A 100 4.84 -11.06 0.28
N ALA A 101 4.32 -9.87 -0.03
CA ALA A 101 3.35 -9.16 0.80
C ALA A 101 1.89 -9.48 0.43
N VAL A 102 1.65 -10.28 -0.61
CA VAL A 102 0.31 -10.76 -0.97
C VAL A 102 0.04 -12.05 -0.20
N ALA A 103 -0.92 -12.00 0.72
CA ALA A 103 -1.30 -13.13 1.54
C ALA A 103 -2.72 -13.61 1.18
N PHE A 104 -2.95 -14.89 1.38
CA PHE A 104 -4.19 -15.60 1.05
C PHE A 104 -4.74 -16.24 2.31
N GLY A 105 -6.06 -16.16 2.50
CA GLY A 105 -6.74 -16.75 3.65
C GLY A 105 -8.23 -16.93 3.40
N PHE A 106 -8.90 -17.68 4.28
CA PHE A 106 -10.34 -17.94 4.18
C PHE A 106 -10.73 -18.54 2.81
N GLY A 107 -9.98 -19.55 2.38
CA GLY A 107 -10.12 -20.22 1.09
C GLY A 107 -11.35 -21.14 0.99
N ALA A 108 -11.86 -21.29 -0.22
CA ALA A 108 -12.91 -22.24 -0.61
C ALA A 108 -12.64 -22.82 -2.00
N GLY A 109 -13.18 -24.00 -2.29
CA GLY A 109 -12.92 -24.70 -3.57
C GLY A 109 -11.44 -25.05 -3.71
N ALA A 110 -10.81 -24.67 -4.83
CA ALA A 110 -9.37 -24.87 -5.05
C ALA A 110 -8.49 -24.40 -3.87
N PHE A 111 -8.88 -23.31 -3.19
CA PHE A 111 -8.12 -22.74 -2.08
C PHE A 111 -8.36 -23.40 -0.72
N ALA A 112 -9.33 -24.31 -0.62
CA ALA A 112 -9.53 -25.12 0.59
C ALA A 112 -8.52 -26.29 0.66
N ALA A 113 -8.13 -26.81 -0.50
CA ALA A 113 -7.13 -27.87 -0.62
C ALA A 113 -5.70 -27.30 -0.73
N ASP A 114 -5.54 -26.16 -1.38
CA ASP A 114 -4.24 -25.50 -1.57
C ASP A 114 -4.38 -23.98 -1.51
N VAL A 115 -3.93 -23.36 -0.41
CA VAL A 115 -3.95 -21.90 -0.24
C VAL A 115 -3.11 -21.17 -1.31
N CYS A 116 -2.15 -21.88 -1.90
CA CYS A 116 -1.26 -21.39 -2.95
C CYS A 116 -1.67 -21.84 -4.35
N ALA A 117 -2.93 -22.23 -4.56
CA ALA A 117 -3.44 -22.67 -5.85
C ALA A 117 -3.23 -21.65 -6.99
N THR A 118 -3.16 -20.34 -6.68
CA THR A 118 -2.91 -19.27 -7.65
C THR A 118 -2.04 -18.15 -7.04
N PRO A 119 -0.71 -18.36 -6.91
CA PRO A 119 0.15 -17.37 -6.28
C PRO A 119 0.28 -16.13 -7.18
N ALA A 120 0.46 -14.96 -6.59
CA ALA A 120 0.76 -13.75 -7.34
C ALA A 120 2.10 -13.91 -8.09
N SER A 121 2.10 -13.62 -9.39
CA SER A 121 3.27 -13.87 -10.24
C SER A 121 4.16 -12.65 -10.47
N ALA A 122 3.69 -11.45 -10.13
CA ALA A 122 4.40 -10.20 -10.35
C ALA A 122 4.07 -9.18 -9.25
N PRO A 123 5.02 -8.29 -8.91
CA PRO A 123 4.76 -7.21 -7.98
C PRO A 123 3.70 -6.26 -8.54
N VAL A 124 2.96 -5.61 -7.64
CA VAL A 124 2.01 -4.57 -8.03
C VAL A 124 2.72 -3.23 -8.00
N VAL A 125 2.89 -2.59 -9.15
CA VAL A 125 3.46 -1.24 -9.25
C VAL A 125 2.34 -0.26 -9.53
N MET A 126 2.24 0.79 -8.72
CA MET A 126 1.24 1.83 -8.92
C MET A 126 1.64 2.73 -10.10
N ARG A 127 0.68 3.02 -10.99
CA ARG A 127 0.78 3.97 -12.09
C ARG A 127 -0.41 4.90 -12.01
N MET A 128 -0.14 6.19 -11.82
CA MET A 128 -1.17 7.19 -11.56
C MET A 128 -2.12 6.77 -10.42
N GLY A 129 -1.56 6.19 -9.34
CA GLY A 129 -2.32 5.69 -8.18
C GLY A 129 -3.13 4.42 -8.41
N ARG A 130 -2.93 3.68 -9.52
CA ARG A 130 -3.57 2.38 -9.77
C ARG A 130 -2.55 1.29 -10.05
N GLY A 131 -2.79 0.11 -9.50
CA GLY A 131 -2.07 -1.11 -9.82
C GLY A 131 -3.04 -2.26 -10.06
N THR A 132 -2.55 -3.30 -10.73
CA THR A 132 -3.32 -4.52 -10.95
C THR A 132 -2.62 -5.68 -10.24
N LEU A 133 -3.33 -6.34 -9.34
CA LEU A 133 -2.92 -7.63 -8.80
C LEU A 133 -3.45 -8.72 -9.74
N ALA A 134 -2.55 -9.33 -10.50
CA ALA A 134 -2.87 -10.44 -11.37
C ALA A 134 -2.57 -11.76 -10.67
N LEU A 135 -3.58 -12.63 -10.61
CA LEU A 135 -3.47 -13.98 -10.10
C LEU A 135 -3.81 -14.97 -11.23
N PRO A 136 -3.01 -16.03 -11.40
CA PRO A 136 -3.17 -16.96 -12.50
C PRO A 136 -4.45 -17.78 -12.36
N LYS A 137 -4.72 -18.59 -13.39
CA LYS A 137 -5.77 -19.60 -13.35
C LYS A 137 -5.46 -20.67 -12.31
N THR A 138 -6.51 -21.30 -11.77
CA THR A 138 -6.38 -22.48 -10.92
C THR A 138 -5.89 -23.70 -11.70
N ALA A 139 -5.19 -24.60 -11.03
CA ALA A 139 -4.87 -25.91 -11.58
C ALA A 139 -6.17 -26.66 -11.95
N GLY A 140 -6.16 -27.38 -13.08
CA GLY A 140 -7.35 -28.11 -13.56
C GLY A 140 -8.59 -27.26 -13.89
N ASN A 141 -8.48 -25.93 -13.87
CA ASN A 141 -9.62 -25.00 -14.04
C ASN A 141 -10.72 -25.22 -12.98
N VAL A 142 -10.32 -25.58 -11.75
CA VAL A 142 -11.24 -25.81 -10.64
C VAL A 142 -11.71 -24.47 -10.06
N GLN A 143 -13.01 -24.35 -9.75
CA GLN A 143 -13.56 -23.14 -9.14
C GLN A 143 -13.02 -22.94 -7.72
N GLY A 144 -12.93 -21.69 -7.28
CA GLY A 144 -12.45 -21.39 -5.94
C GLY A 144 -12.63 -19.93 -5.58
N ALA A 145 -12.50 -19.64 -4.29
CA ALA A 145 -12.46 -18.28 -3.80
C ALA A 145 -11.49 -18.18 -2.63
N THR A 146 -10.89 -17.02 -2.45
CA THR A 146 -10.02 -16.74 -1.31
C THR A 146 -10.10 -15.26 -0.96
N THR A 147 -9.83 -14.92 0.28
CA THR A 147 -9.62 -13.54 0.68
C THR A 147 -8.14 -13.24 0.56
N VAL A 148 -7.83 -12.21 -0.22
CA VAL A 148 -6.48 -11.70 -0.37
C VAL A 148 -6.29 -10.53 0.58
N PHE A 149 -5.15 -10.53 1.25
CA PHE A 149 -4.67 -9.49 2.14
C PHE A 149 -3.38 -8.92 1.55
N LEU A 150 -3.20 -7.60 1.61
CA LEU A 150 -1.90 -6.99 1.32
C LEU A 150 -1.27 -6.64 2.66
N ASN A 151 -0.19 -7.32 3.02
CA ASN A 151 0.51 -7.09 4.28
C ASN A 151 1.35 -5.80 4.17
N LEU A 152 0.80 -4.68 4.64
CA LEU A 152 1.46 -3.39 4.65
C LEU A 152 2.29 -3.15 5.91
N GLY A 153 2.26 -4.09 6.87
CA GLY A 153 2.94 -3.98 8.16
C GLY A 153 2.01 -3.91 9.37
N ALA A 154 0.68 -3.98 9.18
CA ALA A 154 -0.20 -4.42 10.25
C ALA A 154 -0.07 -5.94 10.45
N GLY A 155 -0.56 -6.47 11.57
CA GLY A 155 -0.40 -7.87 11.98
C GLY A 155 -0.60 -8.90 10.86
N LEU A 156 0.10 -10.03 10.98
CA LEU A 156 0.13 -11.09 9.97
C LEU A 156 -1.25 -11.74 9.78
N GLU A 157 -1.70 -11.82 8.53
CA GLU A 157 -2.95 -12.47 8.16
C GLU A 157 -2.74 -13.37 6.95
N GLY A 158 -3.26 -14.61 7.03
CA GLY A 158 -3.15 -15.59 5.95
C GLY A 158 -1.73 -16.09 5.72
N SER A 159 -1.52 -16.66 4.53
CA SER A 159 -0.23 -17.19 4.07
C SER A 159 0.15 -16.56 2.74
N ALA A 160 1.39 -16.10 2.60
CA ALA A 160 1.93 -15.79 1.28
C ALA A 160 2.36 -17.09 0.59
N CYS A 161 2.57 -17.02 -0.72
CA CYS A 161 2.94 -18.16 -1.52
C CYS A 161 4.22 -17.86 -2.29
N LEU A 162 5.33 -18.49 -1.89
CA LEU A 162 6.63 -18.37 -2.51
C LEU A 162 7.08 -19.75 -3.01
N ALA A 163 7.51 -19.83 -4.27
CA ALA A 163 7.90 -21.08 -4.91
C ALA A 163 6.83 -22.20 -4.81
N GLY A 164 5.54 -21.83 -4.80
CA GLY A 164 4.42 -22.78 -4.71
C GLY A 164 4.14 -23.32 -3.31
N ALA A 165 4.85 -22.86 -2.27
CA ALA A 165 4.64 -23.26 -0.89
C ALA A 165 4.09 -22.11 -0.04
N PRO A 166 3.21 -22.40 0.94
CA PRO A 166 2.75 -21.42 1.89
C PRO A 166 3.89 -21.00 2.84
N VAL A 167 4.04 -19.70 3.02
CA VAL A 167 5.01 -19.09 3.93
C VAL A 167 4.35 -17.95 4.71
N SER A 168 4.98 -17.53 5.81
CA SER A 168 4.55 -16.31 6.51
C SER A 168 4.68 -15.09 5.59
N PRO A 169 3.63 -14.27 5.44
CA PRO A 169 3.68 -13.12 4.56
C PRO A 169 4.65 -12.07 5.08
N LEU A 170 5.46 -11.50 4.18
CA LEU A 170 6.40 -10.43 4.52
C LEU A 170 5.69 -9.08 4.50
N SER A 171 6.10 -8.18 5.38
CA SER A 171 5.61 -6.80 5.37
C SER A 171 6.17 -6.05 4.15
N ALA A 172 5.31 -5.31 3.46
CA ALA A 172 5.74 -4.35 2.45
C ALA A 172 6.38 -3.07 3.04
N ALA A 173 6.40 -2.94 4.38
CA ALA A 173 6.88 -1.75 5.09
C ALA A 173 6.16 -0.44 4.68
N LEU A 174 4.85 -0.53 4.45
CA LEU A 174 3.98 0.59 4.08
C LEU A 174 2.90 0.86 5.15
N PRO A 175 3.23 0.97 6.45
CA PRO A 175 2.21 1.13 7.50
C PRO A 175 1.43 2.45 7.38
N HIS A 176 1.99 3.45 6.68
CA HIS A 176 1.34 4.72 6.38
C HIS A 176 0.23 4.61 5.32
N LEU A 177 0.06 3.44 4.69
CA LEU A 177 -1.01 3.14 3.73
C LEU A 177 -2.07 2.18 4.29
N LEU A 178 -2.03 1.87 5.58
CA LEU A 178 -3.10 1.16 6.27
C LEU A 178 -4.40 1.97 6.22
N GLY A 179 -5.52 1.28 6.37
CA GLY A 179 -6.82 1.96 6.38
C GLY A 179 -7.91 1.12 6.99
N ALA A 180 -9.13 1.65 7.01
CA ALA A 180 -10.29 0.91 7.48
C ALA A 180 -10.71 -0.22 6.54
N ARG A 181 -11.11 -1.34 7.14
CA ARG A 181 -11.84 -2.43 6.46
C ARG A 181 -13.35 -2.25 6.64
N GLY A 182 -14.09 -2.34 5.55
CA GLY A 182 -15.55 -2.23 5.54
C GLY A 182 -16.05 -0.86 6.03
N ILE A 183 -17.04 -0.88 6.93
CA ILE A 183 -17.62 0.31 7.57
C ILE A 183 -16.93 0.72 8.88
N GLY A 184 -15.85 0.03 9.26
CA GLY A 184 -15.10 0.35 10.48
C GLY A 184 -14.39 1.71 10.41
N THR A 185 -14.03 2.26 11.58
CA THR A 185 -13.37 3.56 11.69
C THR A 185 -11.85 3.44 11.90
N SER A 186 -11.37 2.28 12.35
CA SER A 186 -9.94 2.07 12.63
C SER A 186 -9.10 2.08 11.35
N GLN A 187 -8.02 2.87 11.32
CA GLN A 187 -7.13 3.06 10.16
C GLN A 187 -5.81 2.30 10.32
N ASP A 188 -5.87 1.07 10.83
CA ASP A 188 -4.71 0.25 11.20
C ASP A 188 -4.76 -1.14 10.56
N GLN A 189 -5.59 -1.33 9.54
CA GLN A 189 -5.85 -2.63 8.96
C GLN A 189 -5.19 -2.79 7.58
N ASN A 190 -4.69 -4.00 7.33
CA ASN A 190 -4.26 -4.41 6.00
C ASN A 190 -5.48 -4.44 5.05
N PRO A 191 -5.37 -3.90 3.81
CA PRO A 191 -6.45 -3.97 2.86
C PRO A 191 -6.70 -5.43 2.48
N ALA A 192 -7.98 -5.79 2.43
CA ALA A 192 -8.42 -7.14 2.13
C ALA A 192 -9.59 -7.13 1.15
N ALA A 193 -9.63 -8.13 0.27
CA ALA A 193 -10.74 -8.33 -0.63
C ALA A 193 -10.91 -9.79 -1.01
N ARG A 194 -12.16 -10.20 -1.27
CA ARG A 194 -12.47 -11.55 -1.73
C ARG A 194 -12.34 -11.64 -3.24
N LEU A 195 -11.58 -12.64 -3.69
CA LEU A 195 -11.37 -12.96 -5.09
C LEU A 195 -11.99 -14.32 -5.43
N THR A 196 -12.59 -14.45 -6.61
CA THR A 196 -13.32 -15.67 -7.01
C THR A 196 -12.98 -16.10 -8.44
N TRP A 197 -12.73 -17.39 -8.63
CA TRP A 197 -12.50 -18.05 -9.91
C TRP A 197 -13.71 -18.90 -10.27
N GLY A 198 -14.17 -18.78 -11.52
CA GLY A 198 -15.27 -19.59 -12.04
C GLY A 198 -16.66 -19.06 -11.76
N ARG A 199 -16.77 -17.81 -11.34
CA ARG A 199 -18.03 -17.07 -11.38
C ARG A 199 -17.93 -15.98 -12.43
N GLN A 200 -18.78 -16.04 -13.45
CA GLN A 200 -18.99 -14.90 -14.34
C GLN A 200 -19.81 -13.83 -13.62
N HIS A 201 -19.61 -12.56 -13.97
CA HIS A 201 -20.33 -11.42 -13.37
C HIS A 201 -21.85 -11.52 -13.53
N ARG A 202 -22.33 -12.29 -14.52
CA ARG A 202 -23.74 -12.53 -14.83
C ARG A 202 -23.93 -13.87 -15.57
N ASP A 203 -25.12 -14.45 -15.40
CA ASP A 203 -25.63 -15.64 -16.12
C ASP A 203 -26.05 -15.28 -17.56
N TYR A 204 -25.10 -15.19 -18.50
CA TYR A 204 -25.48 -15.25 -19.92
C TYR A 204 -24.67 -16.28 -20.68
N LEU A 205 -25.40 -17.04 -21.52
CA LEU A 205 -24.89 -18.01 -22.47
C LEU A 205 -23.91 -17.35 -23.44
N THR A 206 -22.65 -17.76 -23.41
CA THR A 206 -21.80 -17.66 -24.61
C THR A 206 -22.19 -18.79 -25.56
N LEU A 207 -23.06 -18.50 -26.52
CA LEU A 207 -23.10 -19.24 -27.78
C LEU A 207 -21.76 -18.98 -28.47
N ARG A 208 -20.87 -19.97 -28.45
CA ARG A 208 -19.69 -19.96 -29.30
C ARG A 208 -20.17 -20.36 -30.69
N GLU A 209 -20.18 -19.40 -31.62
CA GLU A 209 -20.49 -19.67 -33.03
C GLU A 209 -19.63 -20.82 -33.54
N LEU A 210 -20.30 -21.84 -34.03
CA LEU A 210 -19.76 -22.85 -34.94
C LEU A 210 -19.86 -22.25 -36.35
N TYR A 211 -18.71 -21.89 -36.91
CA TYR A 211 -18.46 -21.92 -38.36
C TYR A 211 -17.06 -22.47 -38.58
#